data_AF-A0A667GAP0-F1
#
_entry.id   AF-A0A667GAP0-F1
#
_cell.length_a   1.000
_cell.length_b   1.000
_cell.length_c   1.000
_cell.angle_alpha   90.00
_cell.angle_beta   90.00
_cell.angle_gamma   90.00
#
_symmetry.space_group_name_H-M   'P 1'
#
loop_
_entity.id
_entity.type
_entity.pdbx_description
1 polymer ?
#
loop_
_entity_poly.entity_id
_entity_poly.type
_entity_poly.pdbx_seq_one_letter_code
_entity_poly.pdbx_strand_id
1 'polypeptide(L)'
;MDWLRFLLFPGALLVLCWSSTEDPTRKFIFCTSCDEFVGKNCRKNLGSCQSKYPDSACQIKEVYTQHFTGEYSYQYSILGCPKRCVEYIRITKWEKNVFFCCNESHCNSLNVKDHVPFQPFLLENF
;
A
#
# COMPACT_ATOMS: atom_id res chain seq x y z
N MET A 1 0.21 -33.03 -62.50
CA MET A 1 -0.94 -32.38 -61.88
C MET A 1 -1.19 -33.10 -60.58
N ASP A 2 -0.72 -32.51 -59.47
CA ASP A 2 -1.17 -32.71 -58.06
C ASP A 2 -0.16 -32.07 -57.08
N TRP A 3 0.42 -30.93 -57.46
CA TRP A 3 1.25 -30.07 -56.59
C TRP A 3 0.37 -28.97 -55.96
N LEU A 4 -0.82 -29.32 -55.48
CA LEU A 4 -1.77 -28.30 -54.97
C LEU A 4 -2.58 -28.79 -53.78
N ARG A 5 -1.92 -29.50 -52.86
CA ARG A 5 -2.49 -29.84 -51.54
C ARG A 5 -1.62 -29.40 -50.36
N PHE A 6 -0.74 -28.42 -50.57
CA PHE A 6 0.14 -27.86 -49.54
C PHE A 6 -0.30 -26.48 -49.00
N LEU A 7 -1.52 -26.00 -49.29
CA LEU A 7 -1.90 -24.60 -49.03
C LEU A 7 -3.15 -24.37 -48.18
N LEU A 8 -3.67 -25.36 -47.47
CA LEU A 8 -4.80 -25.14 -46.57
C LEU A 8 -4.54 -25.83 -45.24
N PHE A 9 -4.11 -25.02 -44.26
CA PHE A 9 -4.22 -25.14 -42.80
C PHE A 9 -2.97 -24.72 -41.99
N PRO A 10 -2.39 -23.51 -42.19
CA PRO A 10 -1.64 -22.85 -41.11
C PRO A 10 -2.55 -21.92 -40.28
N GLY A 11 -3.88 -22.05 -40.38
CA GLY A 11 -4.85 -21.15 -39.73
C GLY A 11 -5.42 -21.64 -38.40
N ALA A 12 -5.19 -22.90 -38.01
CA ALA A 12 -5.84 -23.49 -36.83
C ALA A 12 -4.93 -23.55 -35.58
N LEU A 13 -3.66 -23.15 -35.69
CA LEU A 13 -2.66 -23.31 -34.62
C LEU A 13 -2.32 -22.01 -33.86
N LEU A 14 -3.00 -20.90 -34.13
CA LEU A 14 -2.72 -19.59 -33.51
C LEU A 14 -3.92 -18.99 -32.75
N VAL A 15 -4.77 -19.81 -32.13
CA VAL A 15 -5.89 -19.31 -31.31
C VAL A 15 -5.78 -19.68 -29.82
N LEU A 16 -4.79 -20.49 -29.42
CA LEU A 16 -4.65 -20.95 -28.02
C LEU A 16 -3.75 -20.08 -27.13
N CYS A 17 -3.16 -19.00 -27.62
CA CYS A 17 -2.29 -18.14 -26.80
C CYS A 17 -2.93 -16.82 -26.34
N TRP A 18 -4.23 -16.59 -26.61
CA TRP A 18 -4.94 -15.37 -26.22
C TRP A 18 -5.98 -15.60 -25.12
N SER A 19 -5.74 -16.55 -24.22
CA SER A 19 -6.34 -16.45 -22.90
C SER A 19 -5.48 -15.50 -22.06
N SER A 20 -5.73 -14.20 -22.14
CA SER A 20 -5.59 -13.39 -20.93
C SER A 20 -6.67 -13.90 -19.99
N THR A 21 -6.35 -14.94 -19.24
CA THR A 21 -7.07 -15.33 -18.03
C THR A 21 -6.90 -14.16 -17.07
N GLU A 22 -7.76 -13.15 -17.22
CA GLU A 22 -8.19 -12.35 -16.09
C GLU A 22 -8.88 -13.33 -15.15
N ASP A 23 -8.05 -13.95 -14.31
CA ASP A 23 -8.48 -14.88 -13.28
C ASP A 23 -9.52 -14.16 -12.42
N PRO A 24 -10.79 -14.63 -12.39
CA PRO A 24 -11.86 -14.01 -11.62
C PRO A 24 -11.60 -14.06 -10.11
N THR A 25 -10.55 -14.75 -9.66
CA THR A 25 -10.07 -14.72 -8.28
C THR A 25 -9.04 -13.62 -7.98
N ARG A 26 -8.66 -12.76 -8.95
CA ARG A 26 -7.88 -11.54 -8.69
C ARG A 26 -8.68 -10.59 -7.79
N LYS A 27 -8.54 -10.76 -6.48
CA LYS A 27 -9.00 -9.79 -5.48
C LYS A 27 -8.27 -8.48 -5.70
N PHE A 28 -8.98 -7.51 -6.24
CA PHE A 28 -8.52 -6.13 -6.27
C PHE A 28 -8.65 -5.56 -4.87
N ILE A 29 -7.52 -5.29 -4.23
CA ILE A 29 -7.48 -4.64 -2.91
C ILE A 29 -7.34 -3.14 -3.14
N PHE A 30 -8.32 -2.39 -2.66
CA PHE A 30 -8.29 -0.94 -2.65
C PHE A 30 -7.78 -0.47 -1.29
N CYS A 31 -6.78 0.39 -1.30
CA CYS A 31 -6.19 0.97 -0.10
C CYS A 31 -6.40 2.47 -0.08
N THR A 32 -6.42 3.03 1.13
CA THR A 32 -6.40 4.47 1.31
C THR A 32 -4.98 4.98 1.03
N SER A 33 -4.85 6.07 0.27
CA SER A 33 -3.57 6.74 0.00
C SER A 33 -3.58 8.09 0.68
N CYS A 34 -2.54 8.40 1.47
CA CYS A 34 -2.42 9.67 2.18
C CYS A 34 -0.96 9.91 2.57
N ASP A 35 -0.46 11.12 2.33
CA ASP A 35 0.93 11.48 2.65
C ASP A 35 1.12 11.89 4.12
N GLU A 36 0.06 12.37 4.77
CA GLU A 36 0.11 12.79 6.16
C GLU A 36 -1.21 12.44 6.87
N PHE A 37 -1.24 11.26 7.48
CA PHE A 37 -2.39 10.73 8.20
C PHE A 37 -2.17 10.82 9.70
N VAL A 38 -3.07 11.50 10.42
CA VAL A 38 -2.97 11.74 11.86
C VAL A 38 -4.29 11.38 12.53
N GLY A 39 -4.26 10.41 13.44
CA GLY A 39 -5.46 9.88 14.08
C GLY A 39 -6.36 9.17 13.06
N LYS A 40 -7.40 9.86 12.59
CA LYS A 40 -8.36 9.37 11.57
C LYS A 40 -8.49 10.29 10.36
N ASN A 41 -7.68 11.35 10.29
CA ASN A 41 -7.80 12.37 9.26
C ASN A 41 -6.55 12.41 8.37
N CYS A 42 -6.78 12.46 7.06
CA CYS A 42 -5.73 12.74 6.10
C CYS A 42 -5.57 14.26 5.93
N ARG A 43 -4.38 14.78 6.20
CA ARG A 43 -4.06 16.21 6.02
C ARG A 43 -3.60 16.53 4.60
N LYS A 44 -2.97 15.57 3.92
CA LYS A 44 -2.31 15.81 2.64
C LYS A 44 -2.52 14.67 1.65
N ASN A 45 -2.93 15.04 0.43
CA ASN A 45 -3.05 14.16 -0.73
C ASN A 45 -3.89 12.89 -0.47
N LEU A 46 -5.14 13.11 -0.01
CA LEU A 46 -6.10 12.02 0.13
C LEU A 46 -6.43 11.42 -1.24
N GLY A 47 -6.28 10.11 -1.35
CA GLY A 47 -6.65 9.36 -2.54
C GLY A 47 -6.93 7.90 -2.22
N SER A 48 -7.10 7.14 -3.29
CA SER A 48 -7.17 5.68 -3.23
C SER A 48 -6.17 5.09 -4.20
N CYS A 49 -5.62 3.93 -3.85
CA CYS A 49 -4.73 3.18 -4.72
C CYS A 49 -5.18 1.73 -4.79
N GLN A 50 -4.92 1.10 -5.93
CA GLN A 50 -5.22 -0.30 -6.15
C GLN A 50 -3.92 -1.10 -6.00
N SER A 51 -3.88 -2.00 -5.03
CA SER A 51 -2.75 -2.91 -4.84
C SER A 51 -2.82 -4.02 -5.89
N LYS A 52 -1.70 -4.25 -6.61
CA LYS A 52 -1.61 -5.22 -7.71
C LYS A 52 -0.81 -6.44 -7.26
N TYR A 53 -1.18 -7.61 -7.77
CA TYR A 53 -0.45 -8.88 -7.64
C TYR A 53 1.05 -8.70 -7.96
N PRO A 54 2.00 -9.36 -7.27
CA PRO A 54 1.86 -10.54 -6.38
C PRO A 54 1.58 -10.24 -4.91
N ASP A 55 2.04 -9.09 -4.40
CA ASP A 55 1.91 -8.73 -2.99
C ASP A 55 0.77 -7.71 -2.84
N SER A 56 -0.46 -8.19 -3.03
CA SER A 56 -1.66 -7.37 -2.91
C SER A 56 -1.90 -7.00 -1.43
N ALA A 57 -1.22 -5.95 -0.97
CA ALA A 57 -1.31 -5.44 0.39
C ALA A 57 -1.32 -3.90 0.42
N CYS A 58 -1.94 -3.35 1.45
CA CYS A 58 -1.86 -1.96 1.84
C CYS A 58 -0.72 -1.77 2.85
N GLN A 59 -0.10 -0.60 2.83
CA GLN A 59 0.96 -0.23 3.76
C GLN A 59 0.56 0.93 4.66
N ILE A 60 1.03 0.86 5.89
CA ILE A 60 1.08 1.97 6.85
C ILE A 60 2.56 2.19 7.19
N LYS A 61 3.05 3.41 7.02
CA LYS A 61 4.37 3.83 7.47
C LYS A 61 4.21 4.86 8.57
N GLU A 62 4.42 4.46 9.82
CA GLU A 62 4.43 5.39 10.95
C GLU A 62 5.79 6.10 11.03
N VAL A 63 5.76 7.42 11.13
CA VAL A 63 6.94 8.27 11.25
C VAL A 63 7.03 8.80 12.68
N TYR A 64 8.16 8.51 13.32
CA TYR A 64 8.49 8.99 14.66
C TYR A 64 9.74 9.86 14.61
N THR A 65 9.72 10.96 15.35
CA THR A 65 10.89 11.84 15.55
C THR A 65 11.55 11.57 16.88
N GLN A 66 12.87 11.60 16.91
CA GLN A 66 13.64 11.47 18.14
C GLN A 66 13.69 12.81 18.90
N HIS A 67 13.33 12.78 20.18
CA HIS A 67 13.53 13.88 21.11
C HIS A 67 14.97 13.91 21.64
N PHE A 68 15.41 15.06 22.15
CA PHE A 68 16.72 15.22 22.78
C PHE A 68 16.97 14.26 23.96
N THR A 69 15.90 13.80 24.62
CA THR A 69 15.93 12.79 25.69
C THR A 69 16.18 11.37 25.17
N GLY A 70 16.17 11.15 23.85
CA GLY A 70 16.30 9.84 23.20
C GLY A 70 14.98 9.13 22.94
N GLU A 71 13.85 9.66 23.43
CA GLU A 71 12.51 9.11 23.21
C GLU A 71 12.00 9.38 21.78
N TYR A 72 11.14 8.51 21.27
CA TYR A 72 10.52 8.66 19.95
C TYR A 72 9.06 9.07 20.08
N SER A 73 8.69 10.21 19.51
CA SER A 73 7.30 10.67 19.44
C SER A 73 6.71 10.40 18.07
N TYR A 74 5.47 9.90 18.06
CA TYR A 74 4.71 9.74 16.82
C TYR A 74 4.40 11.11 16.22
N GLN A 75 4.60 11.26 14.91
CA GLN A 75 4.27 12.48 14.18
C GLN A 75 3.06 12.27 13.28
N TYR A 76 3.20 11.39 12.29
CA TYR A 76 2.17 11.09 11.31
C TYR A 76 2.42 9.72 10.68
N SER A 77 1.43 9.22 9.94
CA SER A 77 1.52 8.01 9.14
C SER A 77 1.39 8.33 7.66
N ILE A 78 2.11 7.60 6.83
CA ILE A 78 1.93 7.59 5.37
C ILE A 78 1.18 6.31 5.00
N LEU A 79 0.09 6.46 4.26
CA LEU A 79 -0.77 5.36 3.80
C LEU A 79 -0.60 5.20 2.29
N GLY A 80 -0.51 3.95 1.81
CA GLY A 80 -0.49 3.72 0.37
C GLY A 80 -0.35 2.27 -0.04
N CYS A 81 -0.08 2.07 -1.33
CA CYS A 81 0.11 0.77 -1.96
C CYS A 81 1.57 0.64 -2.42
N PRO A 82 2.42 -0.10 -1.70
CA PRO A 82 3.77 -0.37 -2.16
C PRO A 82 3.74 -1.42 -3.29
N LYS A 83 4.81 -1.49 -4.08
CA LYS A 83 4.99 -2.59 -5.06
C LYS A 83 5.23 -3.94 -4.37
N ARG A 84 5.85 -3.92 -3.19
CA ARG A 84 6.08 -5.06 -2.30
C ARG A 84 5.94 -4.56 -0.87
N CYS A 85 5.07 -5.21 -0.09
CA CYS A 85 4.86 -4.83 1.30
C CYS A 85 5.69 -5.74 2.20
N VAL A 86 6.54 -5.15 3.03
CA VAL A 86 7.35 -5.84 4.04
C VAL A 86 7.24 -5.06 5.34
N GLU A 87 7.09 -5.77 6.44
CA GLU A 87 7.08 -5.19 7.78
C GLU A 87 8.50 -5.11 8.33
N TYR A 88 8.93 -3.91 8.69
CA TYR A 88 10.25 -3.67 9.25
C TYR A 88 10.29 -2.34 9.98
N ILE A 89 11.34 -2.16 10.80
CA ILE A 89 11.62 -0.91 11.48
C ILE A 89 12.92 -0.35 10.90
N ARG A 90 12.88 0.92 10.50
CA ARG A 90 14.07 1.66 10.04
C ARG A 90 14.34 2.81 11.01
N ILE A 91 15.46 2.71 11.71
CA ILE A 91 15.95 3.76 12.61
C ILE A 91 17.05 4.53 11.90
N THR A 92 16.92 5.85 11.88
CA THR A 92 17.91 6.80 11.39
C THR A 92 18.33 7.71 12.54
N LYS A 93 19.29 8.62 12.29
CA LYS A 93 19.78 9.55 13.32
C LYS A 93 18.69 10.47 13.90
N TRP A 94 17.63 10.77 13.14
CA TRP A 94 16.59 11.74 13.52
C TRP A 94 15.19 11.12 13.62
N GLU A 95 14.97 10.03 12.89
CA GLU A 95 13.64 9.45 12.75
C GLU A 95 13.66 7.93 12.90
N LYS A 96 12.59 7.41 13.49
CA LYS A 96 12.22 5.99 13.46
C LYS A 96 11.01 5.82 12.57
N ASN A 97 11.09 4.94 11.59
CA ASN A 97 10.00 4.60 10.70
C ASN A 97 9.57 3.14 10.95
N VAL A 98 8.27 2.91 11.14
CA VAL A 98 7.71 1.56 11.34
C VAL A 98 6.77 1.26 10.18
N PHE A 99 7.02 0.15 9.48
CA PHE A 99 6.23 -0.26 8.32
C PHE A 99 5.35 -1.45 8.69
N PHE A 100 4.05 -1.34 8.42
CA PHE A 100 3.05 -2.39 8.61
C PHE A 100 2.35 -2.72 7.29
N CYS A 101 1.90 -3.97 7.17
CA CYS A 101 1.23 -4.48 5.98
C CYS A 101 -0.11 -5.11 6.36
N CYS A 102 -1.13 -4.88 5.54
CA CYS A 102 -2.43 -5.54 5.71
C CYS A 102 -3.03 -5.88 4.34
N ASN A 103 -3.85 -6.93 4.27
CA ASN A 103 -4.30 -7.56 3.03
C ASN A 103 -5.82 -7.44 2.79
N GLU A 104 -6.50 -6.56 3.52
CA GLU A 104 -7.92 -6.27 3.35
C GLU A 104 -8.12 -4.89 2.70
N SER A 105 -9.25 -4.68 2.03
CA SER A 105 -9.55 -3.37 1.45
C SER A 105 -9.73 -2.33 2.55
N HIS A 106 -9.08 -1.18 2.42
CA HIS A 106 -9.11 -0.05 3.35
C HIS A 106 -8.64 -0.36 4.79
N CYS A 107 -7.93 -1.47 5.01
CA CYS A 107 -7.40 -1.84 6.34
C CYS A 107 -6.41 -0.79 6.89
N ASN A 108 -5.71 -0.07 6.01
CA ASN A 108 -4.67 0.87 6.40
C ASN A 108 -5.19 2.18 7.01
N SER A 109 -6.51 2.44 6.97
CA SER A 109 -7.13 3.58 7.66
C SER A 109 -7.72 3.22 9.03
N LEU A 110 -7.78 1.94 9.40
CA LEU A 110 -8.38 1.46 10.65
C LEU A 110 -7.34 1.25 11.76
N ASN A 111 -6.09 0.97 11.40
CA ASN A 111 -5.09 0.41 12.32
C ASN A 111 -4.07 1.43 12.87
N VAL A 112 -4.20 2.71 12.53
CA VAL A 112 -3.37 3.76 13.15
C VAL A 112 -3.88 3.92 14.56
N LYS A 113 -3.20 3.26 15.50
CA LYS A 113 -3.53 3.13 16.92
C LYS A 113 -4.48 4.22 17.38
N ASP A 114 -5.72 3.84 17.70
CA ASP A 114 -6.68 4.59 18.52
C ASP A 114 -6.15 4.88 19.96
N HIS A 115 -4.86 4.67 20.19
CA HIS A 115 -4.16 4.71 21.47
C HIS A 115 -2.78 5.38 21.34
N VAL A 116 -2.78 6.68 21.08
CA VAL A 116 -1.84 7.62 21.70
C VAL A 116 -2.68 8.84 22.06
N PRO A 117 -2.70 9.32 23.32
CA PRO A 117 -3.57 10.42 23.69
C PRO A 117 -3.19 11.62 22.82
N PHE A 118 -4.16 12.09 22.05
CA PHE A 118 -4.14 13.45 21.55
C PHE A 118 -4.24 14.34 22.79
N GLN A 119 -3.11 14.65 23.42
CA GLN A 119 -2.99 15.83 24.27
C GLN A 119 -2.51 16.95 23.36
N PRO A 120 -3.43 17.78 22.83
CA PRO A 120 -3.00 19.11 22.40
C PRO A 120 -2.44 19.73 23.67
N PHE A 121 -1.16 20.12 23.65
CA PHE A 121 -0.61 20.92 24.73
C PHE A 121 -1.61 22.03 25.06
N LEU A 122 -2.13 22.01 26.28
CA LEU A 122 -2.84 23.13 26.88
C LEU A 122 -1.86 24.30 26.86
N LEU A 123 -2.00 25.14 25.84
CA LEU A 123 -1.43 26.46 25.83
C LEU A 123 -2.37 27.35 26.64
N GLU A 124 -2.30 27.26 27.97
CA GLU A 124 -2.79 28.32 28.85
C GLU A 124 -1.61 28.87 29.65
N ASN A 125 -1.02 29.90 29.01
CA ASN A 125 -0.39 31.10 29.53
C ASN A 125 -0.21 31.19 31.07
N PHE A 126 1.05 31.34 31.50
CA PHE A 126 1.42 32.13 32.68
C PHE A 126 1.58 33.60 32.27
#